data_AF-A0A2E1TBX3-F1
#
_entry.id   AF-A0A2E1TBX3-F1
#
_cell.length_a   1.000
_cell.length_b   1.000
_cell.length_c   1.000
_cell.angle_alpha   90.00
_cell.angle_beta   90.00
_cell.angle_gamma   90.00
#
_symmetry.space_group_name_H-M   'P 1'
#
loop_
_entity.id
_entity.type
_entity.pdbx_description
1 polymer ?
#
loop_
_entity_poly.entity_id
_entity_poly.type
_entity_poly.pdbx_seq_one_letter_code
_entity_poly.pdbx_strand_id
1 'polypeptide(L)'
;MEIVMIKKKGCMPCKVYEPFVKKTAELNKINFRTVQAEDMPEKLRPDIFPYFYLMKEKKLLENWAGNNERKMQSVLKRHIKGFIIK
;
A
#
# COMPACT_ATOMS: atom_id res chain seq x y z
N MET A 1 -12.38 -3.11 -0.16
CA MET A 1 -11.05 -2.90 -0.78
C MET A 1 -10.02 -2.93 0.32
N GLU A 2 -8.79 -3.33 0.01
CA GLU A 2 -7.69 -3.47 0.97
C GLU A 2 -6.39 -2.96 0.36
N ILE A 3 -5.64 -2.16 1.11
CA ILE A 3 -4.24 -1.83 0.82
C ILE A 3 -3.37 -2.80 1.62
N VAL A 4 -2.51 -3.54 0.92
CA VAL A 4 -1.49 -4.40 1.51
C VAL A 4 -0.14 -3.76 1.28
N MET A 5 0.51 -3.30 2.35
CA MET A 5 1.85 -2.74 2.30
C MET A 5 2.89 -3.82 2.60
N ILE A 6 3.75 -4.10 1.64
CA ILE A 6 4.92 -4.95 1.82
C ILE A 6 6.08 -4.09 2.31
N LYS A 7 6.68 -4.52 3.42
CA LYS A 7 7.81 -3.86 4.08
C LYS A 7 8.97 -4.80 4.20
N LYS A 8 10.17 -4.24 4.36
CA LYS A 8 11.39 -4.97 4.66
C LYS A 8 11.94 -4.51 6.00
N LYS A 9 12.56 -5.40 6.77
CA LYS A 9 13.28 -5.01 7.99
C LYS A 9 14.35 -3.95 7.66
N GLY A 10 14.45 -2.92 8.50
CA GLY A 10 15.37 -1.80 8.28
C GLY A 10 14.93 -0.79 7.20
N CYS A 11 13.74 -0.93 6.61
CA CYS A 11 13.21 0.03 5.64
C CYS A 11 12.70 1.32 6.33
N MET A 12 13.55 2.34 6.39
CA MET A 12 13.17 3.66 6.92
C MET A 12 11.94 4.26 6.19
N PRO A 13 11.89 4.27 4.83
CA PRO A 13 10.72 4.79 4.12
C PRO A 13 9.42 4.06 4.47
N CYS A 14 9.49 2.77 4.79
CA CYS A 14 8.33 1.99 5.21
C CYS A 14 7.78 2.49 6.55
N LYS A 15 8.64 2.77 7.52
CA LYS A 15 8.25 3.25 8.85
C LYS A 15 7.61 4.64 8.80
N VAL A 16 8.15 5.54 7.97
CA VAL A 16 7.65 6.92 7.84
C VAL A 16 6.34 6.98 7.05
N TYR A 17 6.21 6.16 6.01
CA TYR A 17 5.09 6.27 5.09
C TYR A 17 3.85 5.48 5.57
N GLU A 18 4.04 4.42 6.35
CA GLU A 18 2.93 3.62 6.89
C GLU A 18 1.84 4.43 7.63
N PRO A 19 2.16 5.34 8.56
CA PRO A 19 1.14 6.13 9.25
C PRO A 19 0.28 6.97 8.29
N PHE A 20 0.90 7.47 7.21
CA PHE A 20 0.19 8.21 6.18
C PHE A 20 -0.77 7.30 5.41
N VAL A 21 -0.30 6.14 4.93
CA VAL A 21 -1.15 5.17 4.21
C VAL A 21 -2.30 4.68 5.09
N LYS A 22 -2.02 4.37 6.37
CA LYS A 22 -3.04 3.95 7.34
C LYS A 22 -4.11 5.02 7.51
N LYS A 23 -3.74 6.29 7.69
CA LYS A 23 -4.70 7.40 7.82
C LYS A 23 -5.52 7.59 6.54
N THR A 24 -4.90 7.49 5.36
CA THR A 24 -5.63 7.56 4.09
C THR A 24 -6.62 6.41 3.95
N ALA A 25 -6.24 5.21 4.39
CA ALA A 25 -7.12 4.04 4.37
C ALA A 25 -8.34 4.22 5.29
N GLU A 26 -8.13 4.72 6.51
CA GLU A 26 -9.19 5.04 7.46
C GLU A 26 -10.17 6.08 6.90
N LEU A 27 -9.67 7.18 6.33
CA LEU A 27 -10.50 8.23 5.71
C LEU A 27 -11.38 7.71 4.58
N ASN A 28 -10.86 6.74 3.82
CA ASN A 28 -11.54 6.18 2.65
C ASN A 28 -12.29 4.88 2.94
N LYS A 29 -12.41 4.47 4.21
CA LYS A 29 -13.10 3.24 4.64
C LYS A 29 -12.60 1.99 3.89
N ILE A 30 -11.29 1.91 3.67
CA ILE A 30 -10.63 0.75 3.08
C ILE A 30 -9.74 0.07 4.13
N ASN A 31 -9.62 -1.26 4.03
CA ASN A 31 -8.77 -2.01 4.95
C ASN A 31 -7.29 -1.71 4.68
N PHE A 32 -6.48 -1.72 5.73
CA PHE A 32 -5.04 -1.59 5.63
C PHE A 32 -4.37 -2.69 6.43
N ARG A 33 -3.47 -3.43 5.80
CA ARG A 33 -2.61 -4.40 6.48
C ARG A 33 -1.20 -4.35 5.94
N THR A 34 -0.29 -4.96 6.69
CA THR A 34 1.13 -4.94 6.36
C THR A 34 1.67 -6.36 6.35
N VAL A 35 2.66 -6.61 5.51
CA VAL A 35 3.33 -7.91 5.35
C VAL A 35 4.83 -7.66 5.34
N GLN A 36 5.59 -8.47 6.09
CA GLN A 36 7.05 -8.43 6.00
C GLN A 36 7.49 -9.25 4.78
N ALA A 37 8.38 -8.70 3.97
CA ALA A 37 8.92 -9.35 2.79
C ALA A 37 9.65 -10.64 3.16
N GLU A 38 10.26 -10.68 4.34
CA GLU A 38 10.91 -11.86 4.90
C GLU A 38 9.95 -13.04 5.05
N ASP A 39 8.67 -12.79 5.31
CA ASP A 39 7.62 -13.82 5.43
C ASP A 39 7.06 -14.25 4.06
N MET A 40 7.46 -13.59 2.96
CA MET A 40 7.04 -13.93 1.61
C MET A 40 8.03 -14.88 0.92
N PRO A 41 7.56 -15.77 0.03
CA PRO A 41 8.44 -16.54 -0.86
C PRO A 41 9.34 -15.62 -1.66
N GLU A 42 10.63 -15.96 -1.78
CA GLU A 42 11.66 -15.09 -2.37
C GLU A 42 11.30 -14.62 -3.79
N LYS A 43 10.74 -15.50 -4.61
CA LYS A 43 10.29 -15.21 -5.99
C LYS A 43 9.16 -14.17 -6.08
N LEU A 44 8.47 -13.90 -4.98
CA LEU A 44 7.35 -12.95 -4.91
C LEU A 44 7.72 -11.66 -4.17
N ARG A 45 8.96 -11.54 -3.68
CA ARG A 45 9.41 -10.35 -2.96
C ARG A 45 9.62 -9.20 -3.95
N PRO A 46 9.06 -8.01 -3.68
CA PRO A 46 9.37 -6.83 -4.48
C PRO A 46 10.83 -6.41 -4.34
N ASP A 47 11.41 -5.87 -5.41
CA ASP A 47 12.78 -5.32 -5.38
C ASP A 47 12.86 -3.95 -4.68
N ILE A 48 11.74 -3.24 -4.60
CA ILE A 48 11.64 -1.87 -4.07
C ILE A 48 10.65 -1.83 -2.91
N PHE A 49 11.05 -1.17 -1.82
CA PHE A 49 10.23 -0.99 -0.62
C PHE A 49 10.06 0.49 -0.26
N PRO A 50 8.89 0.89 0.29
CA PRO A 50 7.69 0.07 0.46
C PRO A 50 7.01 -0.26 -0.87
N TYR A 51 6.37 -1.42 -0.91
CA TYR A 51 5.56 -1.86 -2.05
C TYR A 51 4.11 -2.03 -1.61
N PHE A 52 3.16 -1.85 -2.53
CA PHE A 52 1.75 -1.85 -2.20
C PHE A 52 0.94 -2.64 -3.22
N TYR A 53 -0.02 -3.39 -2.71
CA TYR A 53 -1.11 -3.98 -3.50
C TYR A 53 -2.44 -3.34 -3.10
N LEU A 54 -3.23 -2.93 -4.08
CA LEU A 54 -4.64 -2.62 -3.89
C LEU A 54 -5.46 -3.84 -4.28
N MET A 55 -6.16 -4.41 -3.32
CA MET A 55 -6.94 -5.63 -3.47
C MET A 55 -8.44 -5.35 -3.37
N LYS A 56 -9.24 -6.06 -4.16
CA LYS A 56 -10.70 -6.13 -4.04
C LYS A 56 -11.15 -7.57 -4.22
N GLU A 57 -11.84 -8.13 -3.23
CA GLU A 57 -12.39 -9.50 -3.31
C GLU A 57 -11.35 -10.54 -3.75
N LYS A 58 -10.16 -10.50 -3.13
CA LYS A 58 -8.99 -11.34 -3.44
C LYS A 58 -8.38 -11.14 -4.85
N LYS A 59 -8.86 -10.19 -5.64
CA LYS A 59 -8.25 -9.77 -6.91
C LYS A 59 -7.31 -8.60 -6.69
N LEU A 60 -6.14 -8.66 -7.31
CA LEU A 60 -5.23 -7.53 -7.41
C LEU A 60 -5.80 -6.54 -8.42
N LEU A 61 -6.09 -5.31 -7.99
CA LEU A 61 -6.53 -4.22 -8.86
C LEU A 61 -5.35 -3.46 -9.44
N GLU A 62 -4.41 -3.08 -8.58
CA GLU A 62 -3.23 -2.31 -8.97
C GLU A 62 -2.12 -2.46 -7.93
N ASN A 63 -0.88 -2.21 -8.33
CA ASN A 63 0.27 -2.19 -7.44
C ASN A 63 1.12 -0.94 -7.67
N TRP A 64 1.90 -0.56 -6.66
CA TRP A 64 2.87 0.52 -6.77
C TRP A 64 3.99 0.37 -5.76
N ALA A 65 5.12 0.99 -6.06
CA ALA A 65 6.29 1.05 -5.20
C ALA A 65 6.64 2.49 -4.82
N GLY A 66 7.31 2.64 -3.68
CA GLY A 66 7.86 3.89 -3.17
C GLY A 66 6.93 4.65 -2.22
N ASN A 67 7.44 5.74 -1.68
CA ASN A 67 6.78 6.62 -0.71
C ASN A 67 6.21 7.91 -1.34
N ASN A 68 5.87 7.88 -2.64
CA ASN A 68 5.33 9.04 -3.33
C ASN A 68 3.81 9.17 -3.09
N GLU A 69 3.42 10.16 -2.30
CA GLU A 69 2.03 10.45 -1.95
C GLU A 69 1.13 10.67 -3.17
N ARG A 70 1.60 11.44 -4.15
CA ARG A 70 0.84 11.74 -5.38
C ARG A 70 0.57 10.47 -6.17
N LYS A 71 1.54 9.56 -6.24
CA LYS A 71 1.37 8.26 -6.91
C LYS A 71 0.30 7.42 -6.21
N MET A 72 0.37 7.32 -4.88
CA MET A 72 -0.63 6.60 -4.10
C MET A 72 -2.03 7.21 -4.28
N GLN A 73 -2.17 8.52 -4.15
CA GLN A 73 -3.44 9.21 -4.34
C GLN A 73 -4.00 9.00 -5.75
N SER A 74 -3.14 9.03 -6.78
CA SER A 74 -3.52 8.75 -8.16
C SER A 74 -4.08 7.33 -8.34
N VAL A 75 -3.42 6.32 -7.76
CA VAL A 75 -3.90 4.93 -7.76
C VAL A 75 -5.26 4.85 -7.07
N LEU A 76 -5.36 5.34 -5.84
CA LEU A 76 -6.59 5.23 -5.06
C LEU A 76 -7.77 5.96 -5.71
N LYS A 77 -7.54 7.14 -6.29
CA LYS A 77 -8.57 7.91 -7.01
C LYS A 77 -9.16 7.19 -8.22
N ARG A 78 -8.40 6.31 -8.88
CA ARG A 78 -8.91 5.49 -10.00
C ARG A 78 -9.92 4.43 -9.56
N HIS A 79 -9.74 3.87 -8.37
CA HIS A 79 -10.49 2.69 -7.91
C HIS A 79 -11.53 3.01 -6.83
N ILE A 80 -11.38 4.11 -6.11
CA ILE A 80 -12.24 4.50 -4.99
C ILE A 80 -13.13 5.66 -5.43
N LYS A 81 -14.43 5.37 -5.60
CA LYS A 81 -15.44 6.39 -5.89
C LYS A 81 -15.56 7.34 -4.70
N GLY A 82 -15.48 8.65 -4.96
CA GLY A 82 -15.53 9.67 -3.91
C GLY A 82 -14.28 9.71 -3.02
N PHE A 83 -13.12 9.33 -3.57
CA PHE A 83 -11.84 9.35 -2.85
C PHE A 83 -11.58 10.69 -2.14
N ILE A 84 -11.33 10.61 -0.84
CA ILE A 84 -11.02 11.74 0.04
C ILE A 84 -9.50 11.85 0.19
N ILE A 85 -8.98 13.04 -0.11
CA ILE A 85 -7.57 13.40 0.07
C ILE A 85 -7.42 14.01 1.46
N LYS A 86 -6.34 13.65 2.16
CA LYS A 86 -5.93 14.25 3.43
C LYS A 86 -5.27 15.60 3.18
#